data_AF-A0A8K0CIF5-F1
#
_entry.id   AF-A0A8K0CIF5-F1
#
_cell.length_a   1.000
_cell.length_b   1.000
_cell.length_c   1.000
_cell.angle_alpha   90.00
_cell.angle_beta   90.00
_cell.angle_gamma   90.00
#
_symmetry.space_group_name_H-M   'P 1'
#
loop_
_entity.id
_entity.type
_entity.pdbx_description
1 polymer ?
#
loop_
_entity_poly.entity_id
_entity_poly.type
_entity_poly.pdbx_seq_one_letter_code
_entity_poly.pdbx_strand_id
1 'polypeptide(L)'
;MLKHKSESSRIRGSNFTKEEELSLLNIIAKYKNIVECKNSNKITTKQREEAWINIETEFNSCNRHRTLHQIKRKFDNLKTAARKYACCNKENLNITGGLPSGNLENVVYDKMLEIINNKTVIGLENPYDDDGRSSRVLLVEPTEIVEEQSMVYEPVESTSIQEQLNSIEMDNELLSYPITITQETNECTSSDLTENWATYTPTMLKALKNRKLQVINKPTQKIKEKRTLHDLKVSYLQQKLNNSINDDRRREELHEKQLALLSLEIKQKSGE
;
A
#
# COMPACT_ATOMS: atom_id res chain seq x y z
N MET A 1 -4.24 -48.05 -15.97
CA MET A 1 -3.88 -46.63 -16.20
C MET A 1 -2.87 -46.19 -15.16
N LEU A 2 -1.60 -46.10 -15.54
CA LEU A 2 -0.51 -45.63 -14.68
C LEU A 2 -0.52 -44.10 -14.66
N LYS A 3 -0.76 -43.50 -13.48
CA LYS A 3 -0.66 -42.05 -13.28
C LYS A 3 0.81 -41.67 -13.14
N HIS A 4 1.37 -41.01 -14.16
CA HIS A 4 2.66 -40.32 -14.02
C HIS A 4 2.49 -39.11 -13.10
N LYS A 5 3.10 -39.17 -11.92
CA LYS A 5 3.25 -38.06 -10.99
C LYS A 5 4.46 -37.23 -11.44
N SER A 6 4.24 -36.05 -12.02
CA SER A 6 5.32 -35.11 -12.31
C SER A 6 5.74 -34.42 -11.00
N GLU A 7 6.80 -34.92 -10.37
CA GLU A 7 7.46 -34.25 -9.27
C GLU A 7 8.38 -33.16 -9.82
N SER A 8 7.84 -31.96 -10.10
CA SER A 8 8.68 -30.77 -10.17
C SER A 8 8.91 -30.26 -8.75
N SER A 9 10.06 -30.59 -8.17
CA SER A 9 10.52 -29.96 -6.94
C SER A 9 10.69 -28.46 -7.23
N ARG A 10 10.03 -27.59 -6.44
CA ARG A 10 10.20 -26.14 -6.60
C ARG A 10 11.66 -25.80 -6.31
N ILE A 11 12.41 -25.46 -7.34
CA ILE A 11 13.76 -24.94 -7.21
C ILE A 11 13.65 -23.61 -6.45
N ARG A 12 14.24 -23.56 -5.25
CA ARG A 12 14.32 -22.33 -4.47
C ARG A 12 15.32 -21.40 -5.15
N GLY A 13 14.95 -20.14 -5.34
CA GLY A 13 15.88 -19.12 -5.84
C GLY A 13 17.03 -18.88 -4.86
N SER A 14 18.18 -18.43 -5.37
CA SER A 14 19.33 -18.04 -4.55
C SER A 14 18.95 -16.95 -3.54
N ASN A 15 19.54 -16.96 -2.34
CA ASN A 15 19.35 -15.88 -1.37
C ASN A 15 20.09 -14.60 -1.79
N PHE A 16 19.68 -13.45 -1.25
CA PHE A 16 20.43 -12.20 -1.42
C PHE A 16 21.65 -12.22 -0.49
N THR A 17 22.81 -11.82 -1.00
CA THR A 17 23.99 -11.59 -0.14
C THR A 17 23.89 -10.22 0.54
N LYS A 18 24.67 -10.00 1.61
CA LYS A 18 24.71 -8.69 2.29
C LYS A 18 25.18 -7.57 1.35
N GLU A 19 26.14 -7.86 0.48
CA GLU A 19 26.62 -6.92 -0.54
C GLU A 19 25.53 -6.58 -1.56
N GLU A 20 24.78 -7.59 -2.04
CA GLU A 20 23.62 -7.38 -2.92
C GLU A 20 22.55 -6.53 -2.22
N GLU A 21 22.31 -6.74 -0.92
CA GLU A 21 21.39 -5.91 -0.13
C GLU A 21 21.84 -4.45 -0.04
N LEU A 22 23.11 -4.20 0.30
CA LEU A 22 23.66 -2.84 0.35
C LEU A 22 23.64 -2.17 -1.02
N SER A 23 24.01 -2.90 -2.08
CA SER A 23 23.93 -2.41 -3.46
C SER A 23 22.49 -2.02 -3.81
N LEU A 24 21.50 -2.84 -3.44
CA LEU A 24 20.09 -2.55 -3.68
C LEU A 24 19.65 -1.28 -2.94
N LEU A 25 20.02 -1.13 -1.67
CA LEU A 25 19.68 0.05 -0.88
C LEU A 25 20.31 1.33 -1.46
N ASN A 26 21.57 1.26 -1.92
CA ASN A 26 22.23 2.40 -2.55
C ASN A 26 21.54 2.84 -3.84
N ILE A 27 21.06 1.90 -4.65
CA ILE A 27 20.28 2.22 -5.86
C ILE A 27 18.94 2.83 -5.46
N ILE A 28 18.20 2.22 -4.54
CA ILE A 28 16.88 2.70 -4.10
C ILE A 28 16.99 4.09 -3.45
N ALA A 29 18.07 4.40 -2.75
CA ALA A 29 18.29 5.72 -2.14
C ALA A 29 18.19 6.85 -3.17
N LYS A 30 18.65 6.63 -4.42
CA LYS A 30 18.51 7.61 -5.52
C LYS A 30 17.05 7.88 -5.89
N TYR A 31 16.18 6.88 -5.76
CA TYR A 31 14.76 6.92 -6.11
C TYR A 31 13.83 7.07 -4.89
N LYS A 32 14.39 7.32 -3.69
CA LYS A 32 13.67 7.34 -2.40
C LYS A 32 12.38 8.16 -2.45
N ASN A 33 12.45 9.38 -2.98
CA ASN A 33 11.33 10.32 -3.01
C ASN A 33 10.14 9.81 -3.83
N ILE A 34 10.39 8.97 -4.84
CA ILE A 34 9.36 8.39 -5.70
C ILE A 34 8.83 7.11 -5.05
N VAL A 35 9.73 6.21 -4.64
CA VAL A 35 9.38 4.88 -4.11
C VAL A 35 8.61 4.97 -2.78
N GLU A 36 9.02 5.85 -1.87
CA GLU A 36 8.37 6.04 -0.55
C GLU A 36 7.28 7.12 -0.57
N CYS A 37 6.89 7.62 -1.76
CA CYS A 37 5.80 8.56 -1.89
C CYS A 37 4.46 7.93 -1.47
N LYS A 38 3.76 8.57 -0.52
CA LYS A 38 2.45 8.13 -0.02
C LYS A 38 1.27 8.58 -0.90
N ASN A 39 1.51 9.42 -1.89
CA ASN A 39 0.43 9.96 -2.74
C ASN A 39 -0.09 8.88 -3.71
N SER A 40 -1.40 8.66 -3.69
CA SER A 40 -2.09 7.66 -4.52
C SER A 40 -2.79 8.30 -5.72
N ASN A 41 -2.01 8.79 -6.67
CA ASN A 41 -2.50 9.33 -7.94
C ASN A 41 -2.14 8.39 -9.09
N LYS A 42 -2.88 8.45 -10.20
CA LYS A 42 -2.57 7.64 -11.40
C LYS A 42 -1.16 7.92 -11.92
N ILE A 43 -0.74 9.19 -11.91
CA ILE A 43 0.59 9.62 -12.35
C ILE A 43 1.67 9.11 -11.39
N THR A 44 1.50 9.30 -10.07
CA THR A 44 2.49 8.84 -9.07
C THR A 44 2.60 7.31 -9.02
N THR A 45 1.54 6.60 -9.36
CA THR A 45 1.57 5.12 -9.45
C THR A 45 2.42 4.68 -10.65
N LYS A 46 2.21 5.28 -11.83
CA LYS A 46 3.06 5.01 -13.01
C LYS A 46 4.52 5.38 -12.75
N GLN A 47 4.79 6.55 -12.16
CA GLN A 47 6.14 6.98 -11.81
C GLN A 47 6.83 6.00 -10.84
N ARG A 48 6.10 5.45 -9.86
CA ARG A 48 6.64 4.39 -8.99
C ARG A 48 6.95 3.12 -9.75
N GLU A 49 6.06 2.70 -10.64
CA GLU A 49 6.28 1.51 -11.48
C GLU A 49 7.52 1.66 -12.36
N GLU A 50 7.66 2.80 -13.04
CA GLU A 50 8.83 3.16 -13.85
C GLU A 50 10.12 3.22 -13.00
N ALA A 51 10.08 3.84 -11.82
CA ALA A 51 11.22 3.86 -10.91
C ALA A 51 11.65 2.45 -10.50
N TRP A 52 10.70 1.54 -10.24
CA TRP A 52 11.03 0.15 -9.92
C TRP A 52 11.65 -0.61 -11.09
N ILE A 53 11.25 -0.32 -12.32
CA ILE A 53 11.87 -0.89 -13.52
C ILE A 53 13.31 -0.38 -13.65
N ASN A 54 13.54 0.92 -13.44
CA ASN A 54 14.89 1.50 -13.47
C ASN A 54 15.80 0.94 -12.36
N ILE A 55 15.24 0.70 -11.17
CA ILE A 55 15.97 0.04 -10.08
C ILE A 55 16.34 -1.39 -10.45
N GLU A 56 15.42 -2.15 -11.07
CA GLU A 56 15.69 -3.51 -11.54
C GLU A 56 16.82 -3.54 -12.58
N THR A 57 16.78 -2.62 -13.56
CA THR A 57 17.80 -2.56 -14.61
C THR A 57 19.17 -2.18 -14.06
N GLU A 58 19.26 -1.14 -13.21
CA GLU A 58 20.51 -0.76 -12.52
C GLU A 58 21.03 -1.87 -11.60
N PHE A 59 20.15 -2.58 -10.90
CA PHE A 59 20.58 -3.65 -10.01
C PHE A 59 21.14 -4.83 -10.81
N ASN A 60 20.44 -5.24 -11.86
CA ASN A 60 20.82 -6.37 -12.70
C ASN A 60 22.03 -6.09 -13.60
N SER A 61 22.41 -4.82 -13.84
CA SER A 61 23.64 -4.50 -14.57
C SER A 61 24.91 -4.76 -13.76
N CYS A 62 24.81 -4.71 -12.43
CA CYS A 62 25.96 -4.83 -11.52
C CYS A 62 25.92 -6.11 -10.66
N ASN A 63 24.77 -6.75 -10.53
CA ASN A 63 24.55 -7.91 -9.67
C ASN A 63 23.94 -9.08 -10.43
N ARG A 64 23.71 -10.21 -9.73
CA ARG A 64 22.97 -11.34 -10.29
C ARG A 64 21.56 -10.93 -10.69
N HIS A 65 21.11 -11.43 -11.84
CA HIS A 65 19.78 -11.15 -12.35
C HIS A 65 18.66 -11.56 -11.37
N ARG A 66 17.83 -10.59 -10.99
CA ARG A 66 16.63 -10.75 -10.16
C ARG A 66 15.44 -10.15 -10.88
N THR A 67 14.27 -10.73 -10.65
CA THR A 67 13.03 -10.15 -11.18
C THR A 67 12.56 -8.98 -10.31
N LEU A 68 11.83 -8.06 -10.91
CA LEU A 68 11.21 -6.91 -10.24
C LEU A 68 10.42 -7.30 -8.99
N HIS A 69 9.71 -8.44 -9.06
CA HIS A 69 8.97 -8.97 -7.91
C HIS A 69 9.90 -9.39 -6.76
N GLN A 70 11.04 -10.04 -7.06
CA GLN A 70 12.02 -10.43 -6.04
C GLN A 70 12.66 -9.22 -5.38
N ILE A 71 12.99 -8.19 -6.17
CA ILE A 71 13.59 -6.94 -5.69
C ILE A 71 12.62 -6.21 -4.75
N LYS A 72 11.37 -5.98 -5.20
CA LYS A 72 10.33 -5.34 -4.37
C LYS A 72 10.11 -6.10 -3.07
N ARG A 73 9.95 -7.43 -3.16
CA ARG A 73 9.75 -8.28 -1.98
C ARG A 73 10.93 -8.22 -1.02
N LYS A 74 12.16 -8.18 -1.53
CA LYS A 74 13.35 -8.06 -0.69
C LYS A 74 13.37 -6.71 0.03
N PHE A 75 13.07 -5.63 -0.67
CA PHE A 75 12.96 -4.30 -0.07
C PHE A 75 11.87 -4.23 1.02
N ASP A 76 10.69 -4.78 0.78
CA ASP A 76 9.61 -4.82 1.78
C ASP A 76 9.97 -5.64 3.02
N ASN A 77 10.67 -6.76 2.83
CA ASN A 77 11.22 -7.55 3.94
C ASN A 77 12.27 -6.75 4.72
N LEU A 78 13.16 -6.03 4.04
CA LEU A 78 14.15 -5.15 4.68
C LEU A 78 13.48 -4.02 5.47
N LYS A 79 12.39 -3.40 4.96
CA LYS A 79 11.61 -2.41 5.71
C LYS A 79 11.10 -2.98 7.03
N THR A 80 10.52 -4.16 6.96
CA THR A 80 9.93 -4.81 8.13
C THR A 80 10.99 -5.19 9.14
N ALA A 81 12.12 -5.75 8.67
CA ALA A 81 13.24 -6.12 9.52
C ALA A 81 13.90 -4.90 10.17
N ALA A 82 14.12 -3.82 9.42
CA ALA A 82 14.73 -2.59 9.93
C ALA A 82 13.85 -1.90 10.99
N ARG A 83 12.52 -1.85 10.78
CA ARG A 83 11.60 -1.34 11.81
C ARG A 83 11.66 -2.18 13.08
N LYS A 84 11.65 -3.51 12.95
CA LYS A 84 11.79 -4.41 14.10
C LYS A 84 13.10 -4.20 14.83
N TYR A 85 14.20 -4.04 14.10
CA TYR A 85 15.52 -3.73 14.65
C TYR A 85 15.50 -2.44 15.49
N ALA A 86 14.95 -1.36 14.93
CA ALA A 86 14.80 -0.09 15.63
C ALA A 86 13.91 -0.19 16.88
N CYS A 87 12.78 -0.88 16.81
CA CYS A 87 11.92 -1.11 17.96
C CYS A 87 12.64 -1.91 19.06
N CYS A 88 13.31 -3.01 18.70
CA CYS A 88 14.02 -3.84 19.66
C CYS A 88 15.12 -3.06 20.38
N ASN A 89 15.90 -2.20 19.70
CA ASN A 89 16.84 -1.34 20.44
C ASN A 89 16.34 -0.01 20.98
N LYS A 90 15.07 0.35 20.77
CA LYS A 90 14.35 1.26 21.67
C LYS A 90 13.95 0.55 22.97
N GLU A 91 13.39 -0.65 22.88
CA GLU A 91 12.99 -1.46 24.05
C GLU A 91 14.17 -1.78 24.96
N ASN A 92 15.30 -2.20 24.39
CA ASN A 92 16.50 -2.50 25.18
C ASN A 92 17.03 -1.29 25.97
N LEU A 93 16.82 -0.06 25.49
CA LEU A 93 17.18 1.16 26.22
C LEU A 93 16.22 1.45 27.37
N ASN A 94 14.97 0.99 27.28
CA ASN A 94 13.91 1.25 28.24
C ASN A 94 13.81 0.18 29.35
N ILE A 95 14.56 -0.93 29.27
CA ILE A 95 14.57 -1.95 30.32
C ILE A 95 15.41 -1.46 31.52
N THR A 96 14.82 -1.58 32.71
CA THR A 96 15.31 -1.13 34.02
C THR A 96 16.81 -1.36 34.21
N GLY A 97 17.60 -0.27 34.21
CA GLY A 97 19.01 -0.28 34.59
C GLY A 97 19.99 0.31 33.57
N GLY A 98 19.54 0.73 32.38
CA GLY A 98 20.37 1.50 31.44
C GLY A 98 21.64 0.78 30.97
N LEU A 99 21.65 -0.57 30.98
CA LEU A 99 22.82 -1.29 30.50
C LEU A 99 23.03 -1.01 29.00
N PRO A 100 24.28 -0.79 28.56
CA PRO A 100 24.59 -0.56 27.16
C PRO A 100 24.04 -1.72 26.32
N SER A 101 23.11 -1.37 25.45
CA SER A 101 22.53 -2.31 24.51
C SER A 101 23.65 -2.75 23.56
N GLY A 102 24.15 -3.98 23.74
CA GLY A 102 25.20 -4.59 22.92
C GLY A 102 24.69 -4.93 21.52
N ASN A 103 24.13 -3.95 20.80
CA ASN A 103 23.60 -4.17 19.48
C ASN A 103 24.75 -4.42 18.52
N LEU A 104 24.70 -5.56 17.84
CA LEU A 104 25.41 -5.73 16.59
C LEU A 104 24.90 -4.64 15.63
N GLU A 105 25.75 -3.66 15.40
CA GLU A 105 25.57 -2.62 14.41
C GLU A 105 25.33 -3.32 13.06
N ASN A 106 24.14 -3.11 12.49
CA ASN A 106 23.78 -3.74 11.24
C ASN A 106 23.66 -2.67 10.17
N VAL A 107 24.79 -2.44 9.49
CA VAL A 107 24.96 -1.46 8.43
C VAL A 107 23.83 -1.51 7.38
N VAL A 108 23.28 -2.69 7.08
CA VAL A 108 22.15 -2.83 6.14
C VAL A 108 20.89 -2.18 6.70
N TYR A 109 20.57 -2.43 7.97
CA TYR A 109 19.38 -1.86 8.60
C TYR A 109 19.54 -0.38 8.87
N ASP A 110 20.73 0.08 9.26
CA ASP A 110 20.99 1.51 9.45
C ASP A 110 20.79 2.28 8.14
N LYS A 111 21.35 1.77 7.04
CA LYS A 111 21.12 2.33 5.70
C LYS A 111 19.65 2.29 5.30
N MET A 112 18.94 1.24 5.68
CA MET A 112 17.50 1.13 5.40
C MET A 112 16.67 2.16 6.18
N LEU A 113 17.02 2.40 7.44
CA LEU A 113 16.38 3.40 8.30
C LEU A 113 16.58 4.81 7.74
N GLU A 114 17.74 5.12 7.15
CA GLU A 114 17.98 6.38 6.44
C GLU A 114 17.07 6.56 5.22
N ILE A 115 16.71 5.47 4.53
CA ILE A 115 15.91 5.50 3.30
C ILE A 115 14.41 5.63 3.61
N ILE A 116 13.90 4.94 4.62
CA ILE A 116 12.47 4.95 4.93
C ILE A 116 12.05 6.23 5.66
N ASN A 117 10.74 6.48 5.72
CA ASN A 117 10.20 7.63 6.44
C ASN A 117 10.36 7.44 7.96
N ASN A 118 11.16 8.29 8.62
CA ASN A 118 11.42 8.27 10.07
C ASN A 118 10.15 8.25 10.93
N LYS A 119 9.09 8.94 10.51
CA LYS A 119 7.80 8.96 11.24
C LYS A 119 7.17 7.56 11.34
N THR A 120 7.47 6.66 10.40
CA THR A 120 6.98 5.27 10.44
C THR A 120 7.81 4.35 11.32
N VAL A 121 8.96 4.83 11.83
CA VAL A 121 9.88 4.09 12.69
C VAL A 121 9.74 4.55 14.14
N ILE A 122 9.83 5.86 14.36
CA ILE A 122 9.83 6.46 15.70
C ILE A 122 8.40 6.62 16.24
N GLY A 123 7.41 6.75 15.35
CA GLY A 123 6.04 7.11 15.70
C GLY A 123 5.79 8.61 15.58
N LEU A 124 4.59 9.03 15.96
CA LEU A 124 4.25 10.44 16.16
C LEU A 124 4.47 10.78 17.63
N GLU A 125 4.98 11.98 17.91
CA GLU A 125 5.11 12.47 19.28
C GLU A 125 3.73 12.67 19.88
N ASN A 126 3.48 12.07 21.05
CA ASN A 126 2.27 12.25 21.83
C ASN A 126 2.61 13.01 23.11
N PRO A 127 2.10 14.25 23.31
CA PRO A 127 2.39 15.02 24.52
C PRO A 127 1.71 14.47 25.78
N TYR A 128 0.80 13.51 25.64
CA TYR A 128 0.05 12.91 26.75
C TYR A 128 0.49 11.49 27.11
N ASP A 129 1.49 10.94 26.43
CA ASP A 129 2.04 9.61 26.70
C ASP A 129 3.39 9.74 27.42
N ASP A 130 3.56 8.98 28.51
CA ASP A 130 4.74 9.05 29.38
C ASP A 130 5.98 8.40 28.71
N ASP A 131 5.77 7.70 27.58
CA ASP A 131 6.80 7.12 26.72
C ASP A 131 7.38 8.10 25.68
N GLY A 132 6.82 9.32 25.58
CA GLY A 132 7.16 10.34 24.60
C GLY A 132 8.49 11.07 24.86
N ARG A 133 9.13 10.84 26.02
CA ARG A 133 10.46 11.37 26.33
C ARG A 133 11.58 10.54 25.67
N SER A 134 11.61 10.48 24.35
CA SER A 134 12.76 9.93 23.63
C SER A 134 13.84 11.01 23.52
N SER A 135 14.89 10.87 24.31
CA SER A 135 16.16 11.62 24.32
C SER A 135 16.32 12.66 23.22
N ARG A 136 16.21 13.95 23.60
CA ARG A 136 16.92 15.01 22.90
C ARG A 136 18.40 14.64 22.96
N VAL A 137 18.93 14.11 21.87
CA VAL A 137 20.37 14.11 21.63
C VAL A 137 20.78 15.56 21.80
N LEU A 138 21.57 15.83 22.84
CA LEU A 138 22.26 17.10 23.00
C LEU A 138 23.16 17.21 21.77
N LEU A 139 22.66 17.84 20.71
CA LEU A 139 23.50 18.53 19.76
C LEU A 139 24.20 19.59 20.60
N VAL A 140 25.41 19.25 21.05
CA VAL A 140 26.36 20.22 21.55
C VAL A 140 26.69 21.07 20.32
N GLU A 141 25.92 22.14 20.14
CA GLU A 141 26.39 23.25 19.34
C GLU A 141 27.67 23.79 20.01
N PRO A 142 28.73 24.04 19.23
CA PRO A 142 29.97 24.56 19.80
C PRO A 142 29.68 25.91 20.43
N THR A 143 29.87 25.98 21.74
CA THR A 143 29.74 27.17 22.56
C THR A 143 30.67 28.27 22.04
N GLU A 144 30.08 29.34 21.49
CA GLU A 144 30.73 30.64 21.47
C GLU A 144 30.51 31.32 22.83
N ILE A 145 31.64 31.68 23.44
CA ILE A 145 31.76 32.39 24.70
C ILE A 145 31.35 33.84 24.46
N VAL A 146 30.28 34.33 25.10
CA VAL A 146 30.08 35.76 25.33
C VAL A 146 29.50 35.98 26.73
N GLU A 147 29.98 37.06 27.32
CA GLU A 147 30.06 37.41 28.73
C GLU A 147 28.75 37.60 29.50
N GLU A 148 28.92 37.40 30.79
CA GLU A 148 28.07 37.64 31.94
C GLU A 148 27.45 39.05 31.98
N GLN A 149 26.12 39.14 32.15
CA GLN A 149 25.50 40.26 32.86
C GLN A 149 24.15 39.88 33.49
N SER A 150 24.12 40.02 34.81
CA SER A 150 23.00 39.85 35.73
C SER A 150 21.90 40.90 35.52
N MET A 151 20.61 40.52 35.65
CA MET A 151 19.60 41.41 36.24
C MET A 151 18.30 40.66 36.65
N VAL A 152 18.12 40.61 37.97
CA VAL A 152 16.92 40.86 38.81
C VAL A 152 15.52 40.57 38.23
N TYR A 153 14.79 39.74 38.99
CA TYR A 153 13.37 39.41 38.87
C TYR A 153 12.46 40.60 39.18
N GLU A 154 11.40 40.79 38.38
CA GLU A 154 10.12 41.34 38.85
C GLU A 154 8.94 40.64 38.14
N PRO A 155 7.87 40.24 38.85
CA PRO A 155 6.69 39.62 38.26
C PRO A 155 5.62 40.69 38.00
N VAL A 156 4.96 40.67 36.84
CA VAL A 156 3.72 41.45 36.65
C VAL A 156 2.68 40.73 35.81
N GLU A 157 1.44 41.06 36.15
CA GLU A 157 0.23 40.29 36.00
C GLU A 157 -0.39 40.33 34.60
N SER A 158 -1.10 39.23 34.34
CA SER A 158 -2.21 39.01 33.43
C SER A 158 -3.09 40.24 33.11
N THR A 159 -3.21 40.59 31.83
CA THR A 159 -4.43 41.16 31.21
C THR A 159 -4.40 40.84 29.70
N SER A 160 -5.26 39.92 29.23
CA SER A 160 -6.57 40.15 28.60
C SER A 160 -6.54 40.99 27.31
N ILE A 161 -6.60 40.31 26.15
CA ILE A 161 -7.28 40.80 24.94
C ILE A 161 -8.10 39.64 24.39
N GLN A 162 -9.42 39.76 24.51
CA GLN A 162 -10.40 38.94 23.82
C GLN A 162 -10.72 39.53 22.45
N GLU A 163 -11.21 38.63 21.58
CA GLU A 163 -12.11 38.89 20.44
C GLU A 163 -11.44 39.51 19.19
N GLN A 164 -11.63 39.03 17.96
CA GLN A 164 -12.80 38.42 17.32
C GLN A 164 -12.36 37.57 16.12
N LEU A 165 -12.90 36.35 15.97
CA LEU A 165 -13.23 35.83 14.64
C LEU A 165 -14.55 35.05 14.74
N ASN A 166 -15.54 35.60 14.04
CA ASN A 166 -16.91 35.17 13.94
C ASN A 166 -17.04 33.71 13.48
N SER A 167 -17.79 32.93 14.25
CA SER A 167 -18.32 31.63 13.88
C SER A 167 -19.52 31.79 12.95
N ILE A 168 -19.51 31.06 11.84
CA ILE A 168 -20.69 30.81 11.01
C ILE A 168 -21.43 29.64 11.66
N GLU A 169 -22.70 29.89 11.99
CA GLU A 169 -23.68 28.94 12.51
C GLU A 169 -23.92 27.79 11.52
N MET A 170 -24.06 26.59 12.05
CA MET A 170 -24.71 25.50 11.32
C MET A 170 -25.60 24.73 12.30
N ASP A 171 -26.88 24.69 11.95
CA ASP A 171 -27.99 24.30 12.81
C ASP A 171 -27.88 22.88 13.37
N ASN A 172 -28.27 22.81 14.64
CA ASN A 172 -28.17 21.66 15.53
C ASN A 172 -29.57 21.06 15.67
N GLU A 173 -29.95 20.10 14.81
CA GLU A 173 -31.15 19.30 15.04
C GLU A 173 -30.79 17.96 15.68
N LEU A 174 -31.06 17.91 17.00
CA LEU A 174 -31.11 16.71 17.82
C LEU A 174 -32.12 15.69 17.29
N LEU A 175 -31.69 14.44 17.15
CA LEU A 175 -32.57 13.29 17.37
C LEU A 175 -31.90 12.34 18.37
N SER A 176 -32.29 12.53 19.63
CA SER A 176 -32.06 11.66 20.77
C SER A 176 -32.88 10.38 20.61
N TYR A 177 -32.21 9.22 20.58
CA TYR A 177 -32.86 7.93 20.82
C TYR A 177 -32.40 7.39 22.19
N PRO A 178 -33.33 7.00 23.08
CA PRO A 178 -32.98 6.51 24.41
C PRO A 178 -32.35 5.11 24.33
N ILE A 179 -31.19 4.95 24.97
CA ILE A 179 -30.58 3.65 25.25
C ILE A 179 -31.30 3.06 26.46
N THR A 180 -32.18 2.09 26.22
CA THR A 180 -32.74 1.28 27.30
C THR A 180 -31.70 0.25 27.75
N ILE A 181 -31.13 0.45 28.93
CA ILE A 181 -30.34 -0.55 29.64
C ILE A 181 -31.33 -1.51 30.29
N THR A 182 -31.60 -2.65 29.67
CA THR A 182 -32.25 -3.79 30.33
C THR A 182 -31.19 -4.61 31.06
N GLN A 183 -31.20 -4.53 32.39
CA GLN A 183 -30.53 -5.50 33.26
C GLN A 183 -31.35 -6.79 33.23
N GLU A 184 -30.88 -7.82 32.52
CA GLU A 184 -31.33 -9.19 32.75
C GLU A 184 -30.32 -9.87 33.67
N THR A 185 -30.78 -10.15 34.89
CA THR A 185 -30.13 -11.02 35.86
C THR A 185 -30.08 -12.44 35.30
N ASN A 186 -28.94 -12.82 34.71
CA ASN A 186 -28.68 -14.23 34.44
C ASN A 186 -28.08 -14.86 35.70
N GLU A 187 -28.93 -15.60 36.40
CA GLU A 187 -28.55 -16.55 37.43
C GLU A 187 -27.45 -17.47 36.91
N CYS A 188 -26.30 -17.43 37.59
CA CYS A 188 -25.19 -18.34 37.38
C CYS A 188 -25.62 -19.72 37.90
N THR A 189 -26.19 -20.54 37.03
CA THR A 189 -26.34 -21.98 37.31
C THR A 189 -24.99 -22.64 37.05
N SER A 190 -24.25 -22.84 38.14
CA SER A 190 -23.10 -23.72 38.19
C SER A 190 -23.55 -25.16 37.91
N SER A 191 -23.30 -25.65 36.70
CA SER A 191 -23.23 -27.09 36.44
C SER A 191 -22.07 -27.40 35.50
N ASP A 192 -21.02 -27.94 36.13
CA ASP A 192 -20.01 -28.86 35.61
C ASP A 192 -19.76 -28.90 34.11
N LEU A 193 -18.63 -28.31 33.68
CA LEU A 193 -17.65 -29.00 32.83
C LEU A 193 -16.25 -28.45 33.14
N THR A 194 -15.43 -29.26 33.79
CA THR A 194 -13.98 -29.06 33.83
C THR A 194 -13.43 -29.26 32.41
N GLU A 195 -13.40 -28.19 31.61
CA GLU A 195 -12.87 -28.25 30.25
C GLU A 195 -11.35 -28.49 30.28
N ASN A 196 -10.99 -29.76 30.18
CA ASN A 196 -9.61 -30.22 30.12
C ASN A 196 -8.99 -29.78 28.77
N TRP A 197 -8.11 -28.77 28.81
CA TRP A 197 -7.44 -28.21 27.62
C TRP A 197 -6.54 -29.21 26.86
N ALA A 198 -6.29 -30.41 27.42
CA ALA A 198 -5.52 -31.46 26.77
C ALA A 198 -6.20 -32.03 25.51
N THR A 199 -7.53 -31.94 25.39
CA THR A 199 -8.30 -32.44 24.22
C THR A 199 -8.43 -31.40 23.11
N TYR A 200 -7.87 -30.20 23.30
CA TYR A 200 -7.96 -29.11 22.34
C TYR A 200 -7.17 -29.43 21.07
N THR A 201 -7.83 -29.37 19.92
CA THR A 201 -7.18 -29.48 18.60
C THR A 201 -7.42 -28.20 17.78
N PRO A 202 -6.42 -27.68 17.02
CA PRO A 202 -6.55 -26.44 16.24
C PRO A 202 -7.70 -26.45 15.21
N THR A 203 -8.20 -27.64 14.85
CA THR A 203 -9.38 -27.84 14.01
C THR A 203 -10.68 -27.36 14.66
N MET A 204 -10.78 -27.36 15.99
CA MET A 204 -11.97 -26.92 16.72
C MET A 204 -12.22 -25.42 16.61
N LEU A 205 -11.17 -24.62 16.34
CA LEU A 205 -11.30 -23.19 16.04
C LEU A 205 -11.88 -22.90 14.65
N LYS A 206 -11.81 -23.86 13.73
CA LYS A 206 -12.28 -23.68 12.36
C LYS A 206 -13.78 -23.97 12.21
N ALA A 207 -14.38 -24.65 13.18
CA ALA A 207 -15.81 -24.85 13.22
C ALA A 207 -16.48 -23.56 13.70
N LEU A 208 -17.30 -22.93 12.86
CA LEU A 208 -18.08 -21.77 13.27
C LEU A 208 -19.12 -22.20 14.31
N LYS A 209 -18.87 -21.88 15.59
CA LYS A 209 -19.79 -22.19 16.70
C LYS A 209 -21.16 -21.50 16.55
N ASN A 210 -21.22 -20.38 15.81
CA ASN A 210 -22.42 -19.55 15.70
C ASN A 210 -23.03 -19.63 14.28
N ARG A 211 -24.12 -20.40 14.10
CA ARG A 211 -24.86 -20.50 12.82
C ARG A 211 -25.37 -19.14 12.32
N LYS A 212 -25.67 -18.20 13.23
CA LYS A 212 -26.21 -16.86 12.91
C LYS A 212 -25.19 -15.92 12.23
N LEU A 213 -23.89 -16.27 12.22
CA LEU A 213 -22.83 -15.49 11.58
C LEU A 213 -22.27 -16.16 10.31
N GLN A 214 -22.94 -17.18 9.80
CA GLN A 214 -22.56 -17.78 8.52
C GLN A 214 -22.87 -16.79 7.39
N VAL A 215 -21.84 -16.24 6.77
CA VAL A 215 -21.97 -15.49 5.51
C VAL A 215 -22.40 -16.49 4.44
N ILE A 216 -23.69 -16.49 4.10
CA ILE A 216 -24.19 -17.20 2.92
C ILE A 216 -23.59 -16.47 1.72
N ASN A 217 -22.59 -17.07 1.08
CA ASN A 217 -22.09 -16.60 -0.22
C ASN A 217 -23.17 -16.82 -1.29
N LYS A 218 -24.21 -15.97 -1.28
CA LYS A 218 -25.08 -15.82 -2.45
C LYS A 218 -24.26 -15.05 -3.49
N PRO A 219 -24.07 -15.57 -4.71
CA PRO A 219 -23.37 -14.84 -5.75
C PRO A 219 -24.14 -13.53 -6.01
N THR A 220 -23.53 -12.41 -5.61
CA THR A 220 -24.12 -11.08 -5.69
C THR A 220 -24.46 -10.73 -7.13
N GLN A 221 -25.70 -10.29 -7.38
CA GLN A 221 -26.24 -9.89 -8.69
C GLN A 221 -25.29 -8.96 -9.49
N LYS A 222 -24.48 -8.14 -8.80
CA LYS A 222 -23.48 -7.23 -9.38
C LYS A 222 -22.43 -7.89 -10.29
N ILE A 223 -22.11 -9.17 -10.11
CA ILE A 223 -21.12 -9.87 -10.96
C ILE A 223 -21.74 -10.29 -12.30
N LYS A 224 -23.05 -10.57 -12.34
CA LYS A 224 -23.76 -10.94 -13.58
C LYS A 224 -23.97 -9.71 -14.47
N GLU A 225 -24.34 -8.56 -13.89
CA GLU A 225 -24.56 -7.30 -14.62
C GLU A 225 -23.30 -6.75 -15.30
N LYS A 226 -22.11 -6.93 -14.70
CA LYS A 226 -20.86 -6.50 -15.35
C LYS A 226 -20.48 -7.36 -16.56
N ARG A 227 -20.82 -8.65 -16.54
CA ARG A 227 -20.60 -9.56 -17.68
C ARG A 227 -21.55 -9.20 -18.83
N THR A 228 -22.83 -8.92 -18.54
CA THR A 228 -23.80 -8.51 -19.56
C THR A 228 -23.42 -7.19 -20.24
N LEU A 229 -22.89 -6.21 -19.51
CA LEU A 229 -22.42 -4.95 -20.09
C LEU A 229 -21.23 -5.15 -21.05
N HIS A 230 -20.27 -6.00 -20.68
CA HIS A 230 -19.12 -6.32 -21.52
C HIS A 230 -19.57 -6.97 -22.83
N ASP A 231 -20.47 -7.95 -22.75
CA ASP A 231 -20.97 -8.68 -23.91
C ASP A 231 -21.77 -7.76 -24.85
N LEU A 232 -22.58 -6.85 -24.28
CA LEU A 232 -23.28 -5.82 -25.06
C LEU A 232 -22.30 -4.87 -25.78
N LYS A 233 -21.22 -4.47 -25.10
CA LYS A 233 -20.19 -3.61 -25.70
C LYS A 233 -19.44 -4.30 -26.83
N VAL A 234 -19.12 -5.58 -26.68
CA VAL A 234 -18.50 -6.40 -27.74
C VAL A 234 -19.42 -6.52 -28.95
N SER A 235 -20.71 -6.84 -28.73
CA SER A 235 -21.70 -6.94 -29.80
C SER A 235 -21.87 -5.64 -30.58
N TYR A 236 -21.95 -4.50 -29.89
CA TYR A 236 -22.03 -3.18 -30.52
C TYR A 236 -20.80 -2.87 -31.40
N LEU A 237 -19.60 -3.18 -30.92
CA LEU A 237 -18.37 -2.97 -31.69
C LEU A 237 -18.31 -3.85 -32.94
N GLN A 238 -18.73 -5.11 -32.83
CA GLN A 238 -18.83 -6.02 -33.99
C GLN A 238 -19.84 -5.51 -35.02
N GLN A 239 -21.01 -5.04 -34.58
CA GLN A 239 -22.00 -4.45 -35.48
C GLN A 239 -21.45 -3.22 -36.21
N LYS A 240 -20.75 -2.33 -35.49
CA LYS A 240 -20.14 -1.13 -36.07
C LYS A 240 -19.08 -1.49 -37.13
N LEU A 241 -18.26 -2.51 -36.87
CA LEU A 241 -17.28 -3.00 -37.83
C LEU A 241 -17.94 -3.56 -39.09
N ASN A 242 -18.97 -4.39 -38.93
CA ASN A 242 -19.72 -4.95 -40.06
C ASN A 242 -20.37 -3.86 -40.93
N ASN A 243 -20.92 -2.81 -40.31
CA ASN A 243 -21.49 -1.69 -41.05
C ASN A 243 -20.42 -0.95 -41.86
N SER A 244 -19.24 -0.70 -41.28
CA SER A 244 -18.10 -0.10 -41.99
C SER A 244 -17.68 -0.94 -43.20
N ILE A 245 -17.54 -2.26 -43.02
CA ILE A 245 -17.17 -3.18 -44.12
C ILE A 245 -18.22 -3.14 -45.25
N ASN A 246 -19.50 -3.10 -44.88
CA ASN A 246 -20.58 -3.02 -45.87
C ASN A 246 -20.59 -1.68 -46.61
N ASP A 247 -20.25 -0.58 -45.95
CA ASP A 247 -20.11 0.73 -46.57
C ASP A 247 -18.95 0.74 -47.57
N ASP A 248 -17.81 0.14 -47.20
CA ASP A 248 -16.65 0.00 -48.06
C ASP A 248 -16.98 -0.80 -49.32
N ARG A 249 -17.63 -1.96 -49.15
CA ARG A 249 -18.10 -2.80 -50.27
C ARG A 249 -19.03 -2.04 -51.22
N ARG A 250 -19.99 -1.27 -50.69
CA ARG A 250 -20.90 -0.46 -51.52
C ARG A 250 -20.16 0.61 -52.32
N ARG A 251 -19.10 1.20 -51.75
CA ARG A 251 -18.26 2.18 -52.46
C ARG A 251 -17.44 1.53 -53.57
N GLU A 252 -16.89 0.36 -53.32
CA GLU A 252 -16.16 -0.43 -54.33
C GLU A 252 -17.05 -0.83 -55.50
N GLU A 253 -18.25 -1.38 -55.23
CA GLU A 253 -19.24 -1.73 -56.26
C GLU A 253 -19.66 -0.53 -57.11
N LEU A 254 -19.80 0.65 -56.48
CA LEU A 254 -20.13 1.89 -57.19
C LEU A 254 -18.97 2.35 -58.08
N HIS A 255 -17.73 2.29 -57.55
CA HIS A 255 -16.53 2.64 -58.30
C HIS A 255 -16.33 1.72 -59.51
N GLU A 256 -16.53 0.41 -59.35
CA GLU A 256 -16.44 -0.57 -60.44
C GLU A 256 -17.44 -0.27 -61.56
N LYS A 257 -18.70 0.04 -61.22
CA LYS A 257 -19.71 0.43 -62.20
C LYS A 257 -19.34 1.72 -62.94
N GLN A 258 -18.75 2.70 -62.24
CA GLN A 258 -18.27 3.93 -62.87
C GLN A 258 -17.15 3.67 -63.87
N LEU A 259 -16.17 2.84 -63.51
CA LEU A 259 -15.09 2.44 -64.41
C LEU A 259 -15.62 1.69 -65.64
N ALA A 260 -16.59 0.80 -65.45
CA ALA A 260 -17.23 0.08 -66.55
C ALA A 260 -17.94 1.03 -67.53
N LEU A 261 -18.71 2.01 -67.04
CA LEU A 261 -19.37 3.02 -67.88
C LEU A 261 -18.35 3.85 -68.67
N LEU A 262 -17.28 4.31 -68.01
CA LEU A 262 -16.24 5.10 -68.64
C LEU A 262 -15.49 4.30 -69.71
N SER A 263 -15.29 3.00 -69.48
CA SER A 263 -14.70 2.10 -70.48
C SER A 263 -15.59 1.91 -71.72
N LEU A 264 -16.91 1.90 -71.55
CA LEU A 264 -17.86 1.81 -72.66
C LEU A 264 -17.89 3.13 -73.46
N GLU A 265 -17.86 4.27 -72.76
CA GLU A 265 -17.81 5.59 -73.41
C GLU A 265 -16.54 5.78 -74.25
N ILE A 266 -15.37 5.35 -73.73
CA ILE A 266 -14.11 5.38 -74.48
C ILE A 266 -14.24 4.52 -75.75
N LYS A 267 -14.78 3.30 -75.65
CA LYS A 267 -14.97 2.41 -76.80
C LYS A 267 -15.88 3.01 -77.86
N GLN A 268 -16.95 3.69 -77.46
CA GLN A 268 -17.86 4.37 -78.37
C GLN A 268 -17.17 5.54 -79.08
N LYS A 269 -16.40 6.37 -78.35
CA LYS A 269 -15.67 7.51 -78.93
C LYS A 269 -14.46 7.10 -79.79
N SER A 270 -13.89 5.91 -79.58
CA SER A 270 -12.80 5.39 -80.40
C SER A 270 -13.25 4.59 -81.63
N GLY A 271 -14.55 4.30 -81.73
CA GLY A 271 -15.15 3.54 -82.83
C GLY A 271 -15.81 4.39 -83.92
N GLU A 272 -15.81 5.71 -83.76
CA GLU A 272 -16.10 6.73 -84.78
C GLU A 272 -14.80 7.32 -85.33
#